data_AF-A0A016VIC0-F1
#
_entry.id   AF-A0A016VIC0-F1
#
_cell.length_a   1.000
_cell.length_b   1.000
_cell.length_c   1.000
_cell.angle_alpha   90.00
_cell.angle_beta   90.00
_cell.angle_gamma   90.00
#
_symmetry.space_group_name_H-M   'P 1'
#
loop_
_entity.id
_entity.type
_entity.pdbx_description
1 polymer ?
#
loop_
_entity_poly.entity_id
_entity_poly.type
_entity_poly.pdbx_seq_one_letter_code
_entity_poly.pdbx_strand_id
1 'polypeptide(L)'
;MHLAALKIGASGGTMALALNLGVKIFNALPQVSKGSERELTTIDPVFKVYHDCDDGLKPGQRKVKFRIPKSYISAGGIPKRIFNIGVLNLETIFAKEERDLI
;
A
#
# COMPACT_ATOMS: atom_id res chain seq x y z
N MET A 1 -10.70 11.38 13.11
CA MET A 1 -9.61 10.39 12.91
C MET A 1 -10.21 9.22 12.16
N HIS A 2 -9.73 8.96 10.95
CA HIS A 2 -10.15 7.85 10.10
C HIS A 2 -8.96 6.90 9.95
N LEU A 3 -9.22 5.59 10.02
CA LEU A 3 -8.20 4.56 10.05
C LEU A 3 -8.56 3.45 9.09
N ALA A 4 -7.57 3.04 8.29
CA ALA A 4 -7.62 1.87 7.43
C ALA A 4 -6.50 0.89 7.84
N ALA A 5 -6.81 -0.40 7.88
CA ALA A 5 -5.80 -1.44 8.00
C ALA A 5 -5.75 -2.27 6.74
N LEU A 6 -4.54 -2.52 6.29
CA LEU A 6 -4.22 -3.35 5.15
C LEU A 6 -3.45 -4.58 5.65
N LYS A 7 -3.75 -5.74 5.08
CA LYS A 7 -2.89 -6.92 5.19
C LYS A 7 -2.45 -7.30 3.80
N ILE A 8 -1.13 -7.41 3.64
CA ILE A 8 -0.52 -7.84 2.39
C ILE A 8 0.78 -8.59 2.67
N GLY A 9 0.99 -9.69 1.95
CA GLY A 9 2.30 -10.31 1.80
C GLY A 9 2.82 -10.06 0.38
N ALA A 10 4.12 -9.88 0.24
CA ALA A 10 4.79 -9.84 -1.05
C ALA A 10 6.04 -10.72 -1.02
N SER A 11 6.31 -11.44 -2.10
CA SER A 11 7.57 -12.14 -2.29
C SER A 11 8.61 -11.17 -2.86
N GLY A 12 9.25 -10.39 -1.99
CA GLY A 12 10.26 -9.37 -2.36
C GLY A 12 9.71 -7.94 -2.51
N GLY A 13 10.59 -6.92 -2.46
CA GLY A 13 10.25 -5.49 -2.62
C GLY A 13 10.04 -4.70 -1.33
N THR A 14 9.85 -3.37 -1.44
CA THR A 14 9.54 -2.48 -0.29
C THR A 14 8.10 -2.00 -0.38
N MET A 15 7.28 -2.27 0.65
CA MET A 15 5.86 -1.94 0.62
C MET A 15 5.60 -0.56 1.25
N ALA A 16 4.82 0.31 0.61
CA ALA A 16 4.46 1.61 1.19
C ALA A 16 2.93 1.81 1.27
N LEU A 17 2.42 2.19 2.44
CA LEU A 17 1.05 2.68 2.57
C LEU A 17 1.07 4.20 2.47
N ALA A 18 0.51 4.75 1.38
CA ALA A 18 0.30 6.18 1.27
C ALA A 18 -1.11 6.55 1.73
N LEU A 19 -1.18 7.41 2.74
CA LEU A 19 -2.39 8.13 3.14
C LEU A 19 -2.29 9.57 2.63
N ASN A 20 -3.42 10.30 2.61
CA ASN A 20 -3.48 11.69 2.11
C ASN A 20 -2.41 12.62 2.72
N LEU A 21 -2.00 12.41 3.98
CA LEU A 21 -1.02 13.27 4.66
C LEU A 21 0.29 12.56 5.05
N GLY A 22 0.55 11.32 4.59
CA GLY A 22 1.80 10.64 4.91
C GLY A 22 2.03 9.28 4.26
N VAL A 23 3.30 8.94 4.03
CA VAL A 23 3.73 7.62 3.55
C VAL A 23 4.30 6.82 4.72
N LYS A 24 3.77 5.61 4.96
CA LYS A 24 4.35 4.65 5.90
C LYS A 24 5.00 3.51 5.13
N ILE A 25 6.31 3.33 5.31
CA ILE A 25 7.09 2.26 4.69
C ILE A 25 7.03 1.02 5.59
N PHE A 26 6.81 -0.15 5.00
CA PHE A 26 6.77 -1.45 5.65
C PHE A 26 7.67 -2.44 4.88
N ASN A 27 8.30 -3.37 5.59
CA ASN A 27 9.14 -4.43 5.01
C ASN A 27 8.28 -5.57 4.42
N ALA A 28 8.90 -6.60 3.81
CA ALA A 28 8.29 -7.54 2.87
C ALA A 28 7.79 -8.89 3.45
N LEU A 29 7.58 -9.01 4.77
CA LEU A 29 7.02 -10.23 5.34
C LEU A 29 5.48 -10.26 5.14
N PRO A 30 4.76 -11.33 5.52
CA PRO A 30 3.30 -11.26 5.60
C PRO A 30 2.86 -10.37 6.78
N GLN A 31 2.98 -9.04 6.66
CA GLN A 31 2.59 -8.12 7.73
C GLN A 31 1.20 -7.50 7.55
N VAL A 32 0.51 -7.33 8.68
CA VAL A 32 -0.64 -6.44 8.79
C VAL A 32 -0.12 -5.02 9.00
N SER A 33 -0.23 -4.15 7.99
CA SER A 33 0.11 -2.75 8.09
C SER A 33 -1.12 -1.91 8.45
N LYS A 34 -1.01 -1.10 9.51
CA LYS A 34 -2.10 -0.20 9.95
C LYS A 34 -1.72 1.26 9.61
N GLY A 35 -2.63 1.98 8.94
CA GLY A 35 -2.45 3.37 8.57
C GLY A 35 -3.59 4.26 9.07
N SER A 36 -3.29 5.19 9.98
CA SER A 36 -4.24 6.16 10.52
C SER A 36 -4.01 7.54 9.92
N GLU A 37 -5.10 8.22 9.58
CA GLU A 37 -5.07 9.62 9.16
C GLU A 37 -6.09 10.45 9.94
N ARG A 38 -5.76 11.71 10.23
CA ARG A 38 -6.69 12.64 10.91
C ARG A 38 -7.25 13.65 9.90
N GLU A 39 -8.19 13.21 9.07
CA GLU A 39 -8.96 14.12 8.20
C GLU A 39 -10.39 14.37 8.73
N LEU A 40 -10.89 15.57 8.41
CA LEU A 40 -12.27 16.02 8.65
C LEU A 40 -13.28 15.32 7.74
N THR A 41 -12.86 14.92 6.54
CA THR A 41 -13.66 14.23 5.53
C THR A 41 -13.33 12.73 5.46
N THR A 42 -14.09 11.98 4.66
CA THR A 42 -13.75 10.57 4.37
C THR A 42 -12.46 10.53 3.54
N ILE A 43 -11.46 9.81 4.04
CA ILE A 43 -10.17 9.60 3.37
C ILE A 43 -10.33 8.71 2.13
N ASP A 44 -9.41 8.82 1.17
CA ASP A 44 -9.32 7.94 0.00
C ASP A 44 -7.94 7.23 -0.02
N PRO A 45 -7.72 6.22 0.84
CA PRO A 45 -6.40 5.65 1.04
C PRO A 45 -5.95 4.85 -0.18
N VAL A 46 -4.69 5.05 -0.59
CA VAL A 46 -4.07 4.36 -1.72
C VAL A 46 -2.81 3.66 -1.24
N PHE A 47 -2.85 2.33 -1.28
CA PHE A 47 -1.67 1.53 -1.00
C PHE A 47 -0.75 1.49 -2.22
N LYS A 48 0.55 1.75 -2.03
CA LYS A 48 1.55 1.87 -3.10
C LYS A 48 2.70 0.89 -2.87
N VAL A 49 2.91 -0.04 -3.78
CA VAL A 49 4.05 -0.97 -3.70
C VAL A 49 5.18 -0.42 -4.55
N TYR A 50 6.37 -0.29 -3.98
CA TYR A 50 7.58 0.11 -4.69
C TYR A 50 8.54 -1.09 -4.76
N HIS A 51 8.93 -1.50 -5.97
CA HIS A 51 9.71 -2.71 -6.13
C HIS A 51 10.62 -2.67 -7.34
N ASP A 52 11.69 -3.47 -7.24
CA ASP A 52 12.70 -3.64 -8.28
C ASP A 52 12.74 -5.11 -8.74
N CYS A 53 11.68 -5.89 -8.44
CA CYS A 53 11.58 -7.30 -8.82
C CYS A 53 11.50 -7.43 -10.35
N ASP A 54 12.33 -8.31 -10.91
CA ASP A 54 12.49 -8.50 -12.36
C ASP A 54 12.73 -7.20 -13.15
N ASP A 55 13.34 -6.19 -12.51
CA ASP A 55 13.46 -4.85 -13.11
C ASP A 55 14.83 -4.57 -13.77
N GLY A 56 15.82 -5.42 -13.50
CA GLY A 56 17.18 -5.28 -14.01
C GLY A 56 17.90 -4.03 -13.46
N LEU A 57 18.77 -3.41 -14.27
CA LEU A 57 19.55 -2.21 -13.93
C LEU A 57 18.85 -0.91 -14.42
N LYS A 58 17.53 -0.82 -14.28
CA LYS A 58 16.79 0.37 -14.71
C LYS A 58 16.72 1.40 -13.57
N PRO A 59 16.89 2.70 -13.85
CA PRO A 59 16.83 3.74 -12.81
C PRO A 59 15.40 3.93 -12.30
N GLY A 60 15.24 4.10 -10.98
CA GLY A 60 13.94 4.26 -10.31
C GLY A 60 13.26 2.93 -10.00
N GLN A 61 12.11 2.99 -9.31
CA GLN A 61 11.37 1.81 -8.83
C GLN A 61 10.06 1.62 -9.57
N ARG A 62 9.65 0.36 -9.81
CA ARG A 62 8.31 0.03 -10.28
C ARG A 62 7.30 0.30 -9.16
N LYS A 63 6.14 0.86 -9.50
CA LYS A 63 5.12 1.34 -8.57
C LYS A 63 3.74 0.81 -8.91
N VAL A 64 3.17 0.00 -8.02
CA VAL A 64 1.80 -0.53 -8.15
C VAL A 64 0.87 0.17 -7.16
N LYS A 65 -0.34 0.57 -7.59
CA LYS A 65 -1.31 1.29 -6.75
C LYS A 65 -2.58 0.47 -6.53
N PHE A 66 -2.98 0.33 -5.27
CA PHE A 66 -4.23 -0.33 -4.85
C PHE A 66 -5.09 0.66 -4.07
N ARG A 67 -6.26 0.99 -4.61
CA ARG A 67 -7.24 1.82 -3.88
C ARG A 67 -7.95 0.97 -2.84
N ILE A 68 -7.93 1.42 -1.58
CA ILE A 68 -8.66 0.74 -0.50
C ILE A 68 -10.12 1.21 -0.55
N PRO A 69 -11.12 0.30 -0.66
CA PRO A 69 -12.51 0.69 -0.72
C PRO A 69 -12.98 1.39 0.56
N LYS A 70 -13.91 2.34 0.44
CA LYS A 70 -14.43 3.12 1.57
C LYS A 70 -15.05 2.28 2.68
N SER A 71 -15.55 1.09 2.36
CA SER A 71 -16.06 0.13 3.34
C SER A 71 -14.98 -0.33 4.33
N TYR A 72 -13.70 -0.34 3.97
CA TYR A 72 -12.61 -0.73 4.87
C TYR A 72 -12.08 0.42 5.73
N ILE A 73 -12.62 1.63 5.56
CA ILE A 73 -12.29 2.79 6.37
C ILE A 73 -13.19 2.79 7.61
N SER A 74 -12.59 3.06 8.77
CA SER A 74 -13.32 3.18 10.03
C SER A 74 -12.98 4.48 10.74
N ALA A 75 -13.99 5.12 11.33
CA ALA A 75 -13.77 6.24 12.23
C ALA A 75 -13.21 5.74 13.57
N GLY A 76 -12.24 6.48 14.13
CA GLY A 76 -11.56 6.17 15.37
C GLY A 76 -10.11 5.71 15.19
N GLY A 77 -9.51 5.25 16.29
CA GLY A 77 -8.09 4.85 16.35
C GLY A 77 -7.85 3.37 16.18
N ILE A 78 -8.90 2.57 15.94
CA ILE A 78 -8.81 1.13 15.72
C ILE A 78 -9.49 0.77 14.39
N PRO A 79 -8.82 0.01 13.49
CA PRO A 79 -9.43 -0.41 12.25
C PRO A 79 -10.48 -1.49 12.53
N LYS A 80 -11.72 -1.30 12.04
CA LYS A 80 -12.80 -2.29 12.22
C LYS A 80 -12.72 -3.46 11.23
N ARG A 81 -12.11 -3.22 10.07
CA ARG A 81 -11.96 -4.19 9.00
C ARG A 81 -10.53 -4.14 8.47
N ILE A 82 -10.04 -5.29 8.05
CA ILE A 82 -8.73 -5.45 7.42
C ILE A 82 -8.98 -5.70 5.95
N PHE A 83 -8.45 -4.84 5.08
CA PHE A 83 -8.43 -5.11 3.65
C PHE A 83 -7.30 -6.11 3.36
N ASN A 84 -7.63 -7.35 3.06
CA ASN A 84 -6.66 -8.41 2.80
C ASN A 84 -6.54 -8.63 1.29
N ILE A 85 -5.40 -8.22 0.72
CA ILE A 85 -5.11 -8.41 -0.72
C ILE A 85 -4.46 -9.78 -0.97
N GLY A 86 -4.04 -10.49 0.09
CA GLY A 86 -3.38 -11.78 0.00
C GLY A 86 -1.87 -11.64 -0.21
N VAL A 87 -1.32 -12.56 -1.02
CA VAL A 87 0.10 -12.59 -1.39
C VAL A 87 0.22 -12.27 -2.87
N LEU A 88 1.04 -11.29 -3.21
CA LEU A 88 1.30 -10.90 -4.60
C LEU A 88 2.72 -11.28 -5.02
N ASN A 89 2.86 -11.82 -6.23
CA ASN A 89 4.15 -11.96 -6.90
C ASN A 89 4.45 -10.67 -7.68
N LEU A 90 5.46 -9.92 -7.21
CA LEU A 90 5.85 -8.64 -7.79
C LEU A 90 6.71 -8.75 -9.04
N GLU A 91 7.21 -9.94 -9.39
CA GLU A 91 7.92 -10.15 -10.66
C GLU A 91 7.00 -9.92 -11.87
N THR A 92 5.69 -10.19 -11.69
CA THR A 92 4.69 -10.05 -12.74
C THR A 92 4.44 -8.58 -13.14
N ILE A 93 3.90 -8.36 -14.34
CA ILE A 93 3.52 -7.02 -14.81
C ILE A 93 2.08 -6.72 -14.39
N PHE A 94 1.90 -5.69 -13.57
CA PHE A 94 0.57 -5.21 -13.17
C PHE A 94 0.04 -4.19 -14.17
N ALA A 95 -1.27 -4.26 -14.47
CA ALA A 95 -1.93 -3.25 -15.27
C ALA A 95 -1.85 -1.87 -14.60
N LYS A 96 -1.47 -0.84 -15.36
CA LYS A 96 -1.26 0.54 -14.86
C LYS A 96 -0.15 0.65 -13.80
N GLU A 97 0.82 -0.26 -13.81
CA GLU A 97 2.06 -0.05 -13.09
C GLU A 97 2.79 1.19 -13.62
N GLU A 98 3.27 2.01 -12.70
CA GLU A 98 4.03 3.21 -12.99
C GLU A 98 5.51 2.97 -12.65
N ARG A 99 6.39 3.88 -13.06
CA ARG A 99 7.77 3.95 -12.56
C ARG A 99 7.97 5.27 -11.84
N ASP A 100 8.55 5.22 -10.64
CA ASP A 100 8.99 6.41 -9.90
C ASP A 100 10.49 6.59 -10.10
N LEU A 101 10.87 7.65 -10.80
CA LEU A 101 12.27 8.05 -10.97
C LEU A 101 12.62 8.95 -9.78
N ILE A 102 13.59 8.54 -8.96
CA ILE A 102 14.17 9.39 -7.91
C ILE A 102 15.04 10.46 -8.56
#